data_AF-A0A7W4C612-F1
#
_entry.id   AF-A0A7W4C612-F1
#
_cell.length_a   1.000
_cell.length_b   1.000
_cell.length_c   1.000
_cell.angle_alpha   90.00
_cell.angle_beta   90.00
_cell.angle_gamma   90.00
#
_symmetry.space_group_name_H-M   'P 1'
#
loop_
_entity.id
_entity.type
_entity.pdbx_description
1 polymer ?
#
loop_
_entity_poly.entity_id
_entity_poly.type
_entity_poly.pdbx_seq_one_letter_code
_entity_poly.pdbx_strand_id
1 'polypeptide(L)' 'MSDVTTAEFNEDGKYIRKIRSFVLREGRLTKGQSQAIEAHWPTMGLDYSPQALGLTQVFGRDADTVLEIGF' A
#
# COMPACT_ATOMS: atom_id res chain seq x y z
N MET A 1 -9.16 12.90 -1.48
CA MET A 1 -7.88 12.63 -0.82
C MET A 1 -6.79 12.89 -1.83
N SER A 2 -5.83 13.77 -1.52
CA SER A 2 -4.74 14.11 -2.45
C SER A 2 -3.84 12.90 -2.66
N ASP A 3 -3.54 12.60 -3.92
CA ASP A 3 -2.63 11.54 -4.32
C ASP A 3 -1.23 11.87 -3.75
N VAL A 4 -0.64 10.95 -2.98
CA VAL A 4 0.67 11.11 -2.31
C VAL A 4 1.79 11.35 -3.33
N THR A 5 1.53 11.02 -4.60
CA THR A 5 2.46 11.14 -5.73
C THR A 5 2.38 12.50 -6.44
N THR A 6 1.34 13.31 -6.21
CA THR A 6 1.21 14.61 -6.91
C THR A 6 2.07 15.69 -6.25
N ALA A 7 2.91 16.33 -7.05
CA ALA A 7 3.66 17.51 -6.64
C ALA A 7 2.75 18.75 -6.59
N GLU A 8 2.66 19.40 -5.43
CA GLU A 8 1.98 20.68 -5.28
C GLU A 8 3.01 21.82 -5.22
N PHE A 9 2.72 22.90 -5.94
CA PHE A 9 3.55 24.10 -6.02
C PHE A 9 2.76 25.29 -5.47
N ASN A 10 3.43 26.24 -4.81
CA ASN A 10 2.80 27.50 -4.39
C ASN A 10 2.61 28.45 -5.60
N GLU A 11 1.97 29.59 -5.38
CA GLU A 11 1.73 30.60 -6.43
C GLU A 11 3.03 31.14 -7.07
N ASP A 12 4.15 31.08 -6.34
CA ASP A 12 5.49 31.44 -6.82
C ASP A 12 6.21 30.28 -7.54
N GLY A 13 5.54 29.14 -7.78
CA GLY A 13 6.10 27.97 -8.46
C GLY A 13 7.07 27.13 -7.60
N LYS A 14 7.13 27.35 -6.29
CA LYS A 14 7.98 26.61 -5.35
C LYS A 14 7.30 25.33 -4.87
N TYR A 15 8.02 24.22 -4.89
CA TYR A 15 7.54 22.92 -4.41
C TYR A 15 7.18 22.96 -2.92
N ILE A 16 5.95 22.57 -2.58
CA ILE A 16 5.47 22.48 -1.20
C ILE A 16 5.79 21.09 -0.65
N ARG A 17 6.79 21.01 0.24
CA ARG A 17 7.11 19.77 0.94
C ARG A 17 6.05 19.49 2.00
N LYS A 18 5.06 18.67 1.68
CA LYS A 18 4.11 18.14 2.66
C LYS A 18 4.78 17.10 3.55
N ILE A 19 4.45 17.13 4.84
CA ILE A 19 4.76 16.02 5.75
C ILE A 19 3.89 14.84 5.31
N ARG A 20 4.53 13.73 4.94
CA ARG A 20 3.84 12.51 4.49
C ARG A 20 3.81 11.53 5.66
N SER A 21 2.62 11.03 6.01
CA SER A 21 2.46 10.00 7.05
C SER A 21 3.11 8.67 6.66
N PHE A 22 3.26 8.42 5.35
CA PHE A 22 3.95 7.26 4.80
C PHE A 22 4.89 7.72 3.69
N VAL A 23 6.12 7.20 3.70
CA VAL A 23 7.09 7.39 2.62
C VAL A 23 7.22 6.10 1.85
N LEU A 24 7.12 6.16 0.52
CA LEU A 24 7.40 5.01 -0.32
C LEU A 24 8.89 4.69 -0.20
N ARG A 25 9.22 3.47 0.22
CA ARG A 25 10.58 2.95 0.10
C ARG A 25 10.71 2.32 -1.27
N GLU A 26 11.09 3.12 -2.26
CA GLU A 26 11.46 2.59 -3.56
C GLU A 26 12.76 1.77 -3.40
N GLY A 27 12.71 0.50 -3.82
CA GLY A 27 13.90 -0.33 -3.98
C GLY A 27 14.30 -1.17 -2.76
N ARG A 28 13.68 -2.34 -2.62
CA ARG A 28 14.29 -3.67 -2.82
C ARG A 28 13.43 -4.71 -2.11
N LEU A 29 12.69 -5.49 -2.88
CA LEU A 29 12.29 -6.81 -2.41
C LEU A 29 13.57 -7.61 -2.20
N THR A 30 13.75 -8.15 -1.00
CA THR A 30 14.77 -9.18 -0.79
C THR A 30 14.42 -10.38 -1.66
N LYS A 31 15.42 -11.21 -2.01
CA LYS A 31 15.18 -12.44 -2.79
C LYS A 31 14.09 -13.33 -2.17
N GLY A 32 14.07 -13.41 -0.83
CA GLY A 32 13.04 -14.16 -0.10
C GLY A 32 11.65 -13.56 -0.26
N GLN A 33 11.52 -12.24 -0.19
CA GLN A 33 10.24 -11.56 -0.41
C GLN A 33 9.73 -11.75 -1.85
N SER A 34 10.59 -11.64 -2.86
CA SER A 34 10.21 -11.91 -4.25
C SER A 34 9.71 -13.34 -4.44
N GLN A 35 10.44 -14.33 -3.91
CA GLN A 35 10.03 -15.74 -3.98
C GLN A 35 8.72 -16.02 -3.25
N ALA A 36 8.51 -15.42 -2.08
CA ALA A 36 7.27 -15.57 -1.33
C ALA A 36 6.08 -15.00 -2.10
N ILE A 37 6.24 -13.83 -2.72
CA ILE A 37 5.21 -13.23 -3.57
C ILE A 37 4.92 -14.17 -4.75
N GLU A 38 5.94 -14.58 -5.51
CA GLU A 38 5.73 -15.46 -6.67
C GLU A 38 5.04 -16.79 -6.31
N ALA A 39 5.43 -17.41 -5.19
CA ALA A 39 4.91 -18.71 -4.78
C ALA A 39 3.51 -18.64 -4.15
N HIS A 40 3.18 -17.56 -3.43
CA HIS A 40 1.98 -17.51 -2.59
C HIS A 40 0.94 -16.50 -3.06
N TRP A 41 1.28 -15.55 -3.93
CA TRP A 41 0.31 -14.59 -4.48
C TRP A 41 -0.92 -15.26 -5.12
N PRO A 42 -0.80 -16.37 -5.89
CA PRO A 42 -1.97 -16.98 -6.51
C PRO A 42 -3.03 -17.48 -5.52
N THR A 43 -2.65 -17.79 -4.28
CA THR A 43 -3.55 -18.34 -3.26
C THR A 43 -3.84 -17.39 -2.10
N MET A 44 -2.95 -16.44 -1.83
CA MET A 44 -3.02 -15.54 -0.67
C MET A 44 -3.06 -14.05 -1.06
N GLY A 45 -2.75 -13.73 -2.32
CA GLY A 45 -2.74 -12.38 -2.83
C GLY A 45 -4.14 -11.86 -3.12
N LEU A 46 -4.28 -10.53 -3.12
CA LEU A 46 -5.48 -9.84 -3.52
C LEU A 46 -5.10 -8.81 -4.58
N ASP A 47 -5.60 -9.01 -5.79
CA ASP A 47 -5.39 -8.05 -6.86
C ASP A 47 -6.14 -6.75 -6.55
N TYR A 48 -5.54 -5.63 -6.93
CA TYR A 48 -6.13 -4.33 -6.67
C TYR A 48 -7.44 -4.17 -7.43
N SER A 49 -8.45 -3.66 -6.73
CA SER A 49 -9.76 -3.34 -7.28
C SER A 49 -10.27 -2.04 -6.66
N PRO A 50 -11.00 -1.18 -7.39
CA PRO A 50 -11.47 0.11 -6.87
C PRO A 50 -12.65 -0.01 -5.89
N GLN A 51 -13.05 -1.22 -5.50
CA GLN A 51 -14.10 -1.48 -4.52
C GLN A 51 -13.51 -1.65 -3.12
N ALA A 52 -14.32 -1.34 -2.11
CA ALA A 52 -13.93 -1.56 -0.72
C ALA A 52 -13.72 -3.06 -0.45
N LEU A 53 -12.65 -3.39 0.28
CA LEU A 53 -12.31 -4.77 0.60
C LEU A 53 -13.21 -5.30 1.74
N GLY A 54 -13.93 -6.38 1.48
CA GLY A 54 -14.69 -7.11 2.49
C GLY A 54 -13.81 -8.05 3.30
N LEU A 55 -13.23 -7.57 4.42
CA LEU A 55 -12.26 -8.33 5.23
C LEU A 55 -12.84 -9.64 5.77
N THR A 56 -14.07 -9.63 6.28
CA THR A 56 -14.73 -10.85 6.79
C THR A 56 -14.92 -11.91 5.70
N GLN A 57 -15.22 -11.49 4.47
CA GLN A 57 -15.40 -12.40 3.34
C GLN A 57 -14.07 -12.98 2.87
N VAL A 58 -13.03 -12.15 2.83
CA VAL A 58 -11.67 -12.55 2.41
C VAL A 58 -11.02 -13.49 3.42
N PHE A 59 -11.11 -13.17 4.71
CA PHE A 59 -10.44 -13.91 5.78
C PHE A 59 -11.34 -14.95 6.47
N GLY A 60 -12.64 -15.00 6.15
CA GLY A 60 -13.60 -15.94 6.73
C GLY A 60 -13.85 -15.75 8.22
N ARG A 61 -13.51 -14.60 8.79
CA ARG A 61 -13.56 -14.32 10.23
C ARG A 61 -13.98 -12.87 10.49
N ASP A 62 -14.88 -12.70 11.46
CA ASP A 62 -15.25 -11.40 12.02
C ASP A 62 -14.59 -11.23 13.40
N ALA A 63 -13.65 -10.28 13.51
CA ALA A 63 -12.88 -9.99 14.71
C ALA A 63 -12.16 -8.64 14.59
N ASP A 64 -11.71 -8.11 15.72
CA ASP A 64 -10.80 -6.96 15.76
C ASP A 64 -9.61 -7.21 14.82
N THR A 65 -9.41 -6.28 13.88
CA THR A 65 -8.44 -6.43 12.78
C THR A 65 -7.34 -5.40 12.93
N VAL A 66 -6.09 -5.86 12.86
CA VAL A 66 -4.90 -5.02 12.75
C VAL A 66 -4.46 -5.00 11.29
N LEU A 67 -4.27 -3.80 10.74
CA LEU A 67 -3.70 -3.60 9.41
C LEU A 67 -2.24 -3.18 9.58
N GLU A 68 -1.32 -4.03 9.12
CA GLU A 68 0.10 -3.71 9.04
C GLU A 68 0.43 -3.19 7.63
N ILE A 69 1.15 -2.06 7.56
CA ILE A 69 1.58 -1.45 6.30
C ILE A 69 3.10 -1.34 6.33
N GLY A 70 3.76 -2.12 5.47
CA GLY A 70 5.22 -2.22 5.38
C GLY A 70 5.76 -3.55 5.90
N PHE A 71 6.93 -3.94 5.40
CA PHE A 71 7.77 -5.03 5.91
C PHE A 71 9.05 -4.45 6.49
#